data_AF-A0A0L6W7R3-F1
#
_entry.id   AF-A0A0L6W7R3-F1
#
_cell.length_a   1.000
_cell.length_b   1.000
_cell.length_c   1.000
_cell.angle_alpha   90.00
_cell.angle_beta   90.00
_cell.angle_gamma   90.00
#
_symmetry.space_group_name_H-M   'P 1'
#
loop_
_entity.id
_entity.type
_entity.pdbx_description
1 polymer ?
#
loop_
_entity_poly.entity_id
_entity_poly.type
_entity_poly.pdbx_seq_one_letter_code
_entity_poly.pdbx_strand_id
1 'polypeptide(L)'
;MGCSPYYTTTGTHPLLLANIVEVTYLQPPPNLLLLITDLIAHQAIDLQCHQEDLDHLHSNVLSACHLAAVCFEAEHATTIHNHNFQAGDLVLMRNTRIEVTHNKKMKPCYLGPLVVISHNLGGAYILCELDGSVFHHPIATFCLVPYFAREYIAVPSNAFNIDISRLRELKQTNLIDNNDTGNATSGEEN
;
A
#
# COMPACT_ATOMS: atom_id res chain seq x y z
N MET A 1 4.99 -12.88 -47.11
CA MET A 1 4.67 -13.56 -45.83
C MET A 1 4.76 -12.51 -44.73
N GLY A 2 3.63 -12.10 -44.14
CA GLY A 2 3.58 -11.01 -43.16
C GLY A 2 3.98 -11.42 -41.74
N CYS A 3 5.02 -12.24 -41.59
CA CYS A 3 5.44 -12.78 -40.29
C CYS A 3 6.88 -12.38 -39.97
N SER A 4 7.18 -12.21 -38.68
CA SER A 4 8.56 -11.96 -38.20
C SER A 4 9.48 -13.15 -38.52
N PRO A 5 10.77 -12.92 -38.84
CA PRO A 5 11.73 -14.00 -39.09
C PRO A 5 11.79 -15.04 -37.96
N TYR A 6 11.73 -14.61 -36.70
CA TYR A 6 11.70 -15.49 -35.54
C TYR A 6 10.50 -16.45 -35.56
N TYR A 7 9.31 -15.92 -35.90
CA TYR A 7 8.08 -16.71 -36.02
C TYR A 7 8.18 -17.71 -37.17
N THR A 8 8.81 -17.34 -38.30
CA THR A 8 8.98 -18.28 -39.43
C THR A 8 9.87 -19.46 -39.09
N THR A 9 10.83 -19.29 -38.17
CA THR A 9 11.75 -20.36 -37.76
C THR A 9 11.19 -21.19 -36.61
N THR A 10 10.53 -20.57 -35.63
CA THR A 10 10.12 -21.25 -34.38
C THR A 10 8.64 -21.56 -34.30
N GLY A 11 7.81 -20.97 -35.16
CA GLY A 11 6.35 -21.04 -35.07
C GLY A 11 5.76 -20.29 -33.87
N THR A 12 6.58 -19.54 -33.13
CA THR A 12 6.16 -18.82 -31.92
C THR A 12 6.54 -17.35 -32.02
N HIS A 13 5.76 -16.46 -31.39
CA HIS A 13 6.17 -15.06 -31.27
C HIS A 13 7.32 -14.96 -30.28
N PRO A 14 8.31 -14.07 -30.53
CA PRO A 14 9.40 -13.88 -29.59
C PRO A 14 8.85 -13.40 -28.26
N LEU A 15 9.25 -14.06 -27.18
CA LEU A 15 9.00 -13.60 -25.83
C LEU A 15 10.12 -12.65 -25.44
N LEU A 16 9.76 -11.57 -24.75
CA LEU A 16 10.74 -10.60 -24.29
C LEU A 16 11.46 -11.18 -23.07
N LEU A 17 12.79 -11.08 -23.04
CA LEU A 17 13.62 -11.61 -21.95
C LEU A 17 13.60 -10.71 -20.70
N ALA A 18 13.12 -9.47 -20.82
CA ALA A 18 13.14 -8.44 -19.78
C ALA A 18 11.78 -8.29 -19.07
N ASN A 19 11.81 -7.87 -17.80
CA ASN A 19 10.61 -7.58 -17.03
C ASN A 19 9.96 -6.25 -17.47
N ILE A 20 8.66 -6.07 -17.25
CA ILE A 20 7.89 -4.89 -17.67
C ILE A 20 8.55 -3.55 -17.28
N VAL A 21 9.22 -3.49 -16.13
CA VAL A 21 9.94 -2.30 -15.66
C VAL A 21 11.17 -2.03 -16.52
N GLU A 22 12.02 -3.04 -16.72
CA GLU A 22 13.23 -2.93 -17.53
C GLU A 22 12.88 -2.47 -18.95
N VAL A 23 11.86 -3.07 -19.57
CA VAL A 23 11.41 -2.76 -20.93
C VAL A 23 10.90 -1.34 -21.08
N THR A 24 10.26 -0.81 -20.03
CA THR A 24 9.63 0.51 -20.08
C THR A 24 10.66 1.62 -19.88
N TYR A 25 11.73 1.35 -19.12
CA TYR A 25 12.62 2.40 -18.63
C TYR A 25 14.08 2.29 -19.12
N LEU A 26 14.54 1.14 -19.62
CA LEU A 26 15.91 0.99 -20.14
C LEU A 26 16.16 1.87 -21.37
N GLN A 27 15.16 1.99 -22.24
CA GLN A 27 15.26 2.79 -23.44
C GLN A 27 14.03 3.68 -23.61
N PRO A 28 14.21 4.93 -24.06
CA PRO A 28 13.08 5.77 -24.38
C PRO A 28 12.30 5.19 -25.56
N PRO A 29 10.97 5.39 -25.61
CA PRO A 29 10.18 4.95 -26.74
C PRO A 29 10.70 5.60 -28.04
N PRO A 30 10.77 4.86 -29.15
CA PRO A 30 11.22 5.42 -30.41
C PRO A 30 10.20 6.43 -30.93
N ASN A 31 10.69 7.56 -31.45
CA ASN A 31 9.83 8.64 -31.96
C ASN A 31 9.14 8.28 -33.30
N LEU A 32 9.66 7.28 -34.02
CA LEU A 32 9.21 6.83 -35.34
C LEU A 32 9.37 5.31 -35.45
N LEU A 33 8.79 4.70 -36.48
CA LEU A 33 9.03 3.29 -36.79
C LEU A 33 10.51 3.07 -37.08
N LEU A 34 11.13 2.16 -36.33
CA LEU A 34 12.54 1.82 -36.45
C LEU A 34 12.81 1.01 -37.72
N LEU A 35 13.94 1.30 -38.38
CA LEU A 35 14.49 0.38 -39.39
C LEU A 35 14.94 -0.91 -38.71
N ILE A 36 15.06 -1.99 -39.48
CA ILE A 36 15.46 -3.31 -38.97
C ILE A 36 16.82 -3.23 -38.24
N THR A 37 17.76 -2.44 -38.76
CA THR A 37 19.09 -2.24 -38.13
C THR A 37 18.99 -1.57 -36.78
N ASP A 38 18.16 -0.54 -36.68
CA ASP A 38 18.01 0.24 -35.45
C ASP A 38 17.26 -0.58 -34.40
N LEU A 39 16.26 -1.36 -34.82
CA LEU A 39 15.55 -2.30 -33.95
C LEU A 39 16.50 -3.36 -33.36
N ILE A 40 17.39 -3.93 -34.19
CA ILE A 40 18.40 -4.90 -33.73
C ILE A 40 19.38 -4.24 -32.76
N ALA A 41 19.78 -2.98 -33.02
CA ALA A 41 20.67 -2.25 -32.12
C ALA A 41 20.02 -1.98 -30.76
N HIS A 42 18.76 -1.53 -30.73
CA HIS A 42 17.99 -1.32 -29.49
C HIS A 42 17.88 -2.63 -28.70
N GLN A 43 17.51 -3.72 -29.36
CA GLN A 43 17.43 -5.06 -28.75
C GLN A 43 18.79 -5.55 -28.23
N ALA A 44 19.87 -5.29 -28.94
CA ALA A 44 21.21 -5.68 -28.49
C ALA A 44 21.64 -4.93 -27.23
N ILE A 45 21.28 -3.65 -27.11
CA ILE A 45 21.51 -2.85 -25.90
C ILE A 45 20.62 -3.35 -24.76
N ASP A 46 19.32 -3.59 -25.02
CA ASP A 46 18.40 -4.14 -24.01
C ASP A 46 18.90 -5.48 -23.47
N LEU A 47 19.40 -6.36 -24.35
CA LEU A 47 19.95 -7.66 -23.98
C LEU A 47 21.26 -7.58 -23.17
N GLN A 48 21.99 -6.46 -23.25
CA GLN A 48 23.22 -6.31 -22.48
C GLN A 48 22.95 -6.13 -20.99
N CYS A 49 21.78 -5.61 -20.60
CA CYS A 49 21.35 -5.42 -19.20
C CYS A 49 22.50 -4.93 -18.30
N HIS A 50 23.22 -3.88 -18.70
CA HIS A 50 24.37 -3.40 -17.92
C HIS A 50 23.91 -2.98 -16.53
N GLN A 51 24.57 -3.50 -15.50
CA GLN A 51 24.20 -3.22 -14.10
C GLN A 51 24.23 -1.73 -13.78
N GLU A 52 25.17 -0.99 -14.38
CA GLU A 52 25.31 0.47 -14.21
C GLU A 52 24.06 1.22 -14.70
N ASP A 53 23.51 0.81 -15.85
CA ASP A 53 22.29 1.41 -16.42
C ASP A 53 21.07 1.09 -15.55
N LEU A 54 20.99 -0.13 -15.02
CA LEU A 54 19.93 -0.56 -14.11
C LEU A 54 19.97 0.20 -12.78
N ASP A 55 21.15 0.38 -12.20
CA ASP A 55 21.34 1.11 -10.95
C ASP A 55 20.97 2.60 -11.13
N HIS A 56 21.37 3.19 -12.27
CA HIS A 56 21.02 4.56 -12.62
C HIS A 56 19.50 4.73 -12.82
N LEU A 57 18.86 3.80 -13.52
CA LEU A 57 17.41 3.76 -13.73
C LEU A 57 16.67 3.65 -12.39
N HIS A 58 17.11 2.75 -11.52
CA HIS A 58 16.51 2.57 -10.20
C HIS A 58 16.63 3.85 -9.36
N SER A 59 17.80 4.49 -9.34
CA SER A 59 18.00 5.79 -8.68
C SER A 59 17.07 6.88 -9.23
N ASN A 60 16.93 6.96 -10.56
CA ASN A 60 16.08 7.96 -11.19
C ASN A 60 14.61 7.74 -10.88
N VAL A 61 14.11 6.51 -10.99
CA VAL A 61 12.72 6.17 -10.64
C VAL A 61 12.46 6.47 -9.17
N LEU A 62 13.35 6.08 -8.25
CA LEU A 62 13.20 6.38 -6.83
C LEU A 62 13.13 7.89 -6.57
N SER A 63 14.03 8.68 -7.17
CA SER A 63 14.04 10.12 -7.02
C SER A 63 12.77 10.78 -7.59
N ALA A 64 12.29 10.30 -8.73
CA ALA A 64 11.05 10.76 -9.35
C ALA A 64 9.82 10.39 -8.50
N CYS A 65 9.76 9.18 -7.95
CA CYS A 65 8.71 8.76 -7.02
C CYS A 65 8.71 9.62 -5.76
N HIS A 66 9.88 9.92 -5.19
CA HIS A 66 10.00 10.79 -4.03
C HIS A 66 9.52 12.21 -4.34
N LEU A 67 9.96 12.80 -5.46
CA LEU A 67 9.48 14.11 -5.90
C LEU A 67 7.97 14.13 -6.13
N ALA A 68 7.43 13.09 -6.78
CA ALA A 68 6.00 12.96 -7.00
C ALA A 68 5.22 12.88 -5.67
N ALA A 69 5.73 12.15 -4.67
CA ALA A 69 5.12 12.10 -3.34
C ALA A 69 5.11 13.48 -2.66
N VAL A 70 6.23 14.22 -2.73
CA VAL A 70 6.32 15.59 -2.18
C VAL A 70 5.36 16.55 -2.91
N CYS A 71 5.30 16.48 -4.24
CA CYS A 71 4.36 17.28 -5.03
C CYS A 71 2.90 16.95 -4.67
N PHE A 72 2.58 15.66 -4.52
CA PHE A 72 1.25 15.20 -4.13
C PHE A 72 0.85 15.70 -2.74
N GLU A 73 1.76 15.66 -1.76
CA GLU A 73 1.54 16.22 -0.44
C GLU A 73 1.28 17.74 -0.49
N ALA A 74 2.04 18.47 -1.30
CA ALA A 74 1.87 19.91 -1.47
C ALA A 74 0.54 20.26 -2.15
N GLU A 75 0.16 19.55 -3.22
CA GLU A 75 -1.08 19.76 -3.97
C GLU A 75 -2.32 19.37 -3.16
N HIS A 76 -2.20 18.44 -2.22
CA HIS A 76 -3.30 17.93 -1.42
C HIS A 76 -3.20 18.27 0.07
N ALA A 77 -2.42 19.29 0.42
CA ALA A 77 -2.21 19.75 1.78
C ALA A 77 -3.53 20.10 2.52
N THR A 78 -4.58 20.47 1.77
CA THR A 78 -5.90 20.78 2.35
C THR A 78 -6.75 19.54 2.63
N THR A 79 -6.49 18.42 1.95
CA THR A 79 -7.28 17.19 2.02
C THR A 79 -6.62 16.15 2.92
N ILE A 80 -5.29 16.07 2.90
CA ILE A 80 -4.51 15.15 3.72
C ILE A 80 -4.45 15.72 5.13
N HIS A 81 -5.27 15.16 6.03
CA HIS A 81 -5.26 15.51 7.43
C HIS A 81 -4.49 14.46 8.24
N ASN A 82 -3.35 14.88 8.79
CA ASN A 82 -2.59 14.08 9.73
C ASN A 82 -3.15 14.27 11.13
N HIS A 83 -4.01 13.35 11.56
CA HIS A 83 -4.52 13.34 12.93
C HIS A 83 -3.50 12.68 13.87
N ASN A 84 -3.05 13.44 14.88
CA ASN A 84 -2.19 12.94 15.94
C ASN A 84 -3.01 12.69 17.21
N PHE A 85 -3.49 11.46 17.37
CA PHE A 85 -4.33 11.09 18.51
C PHE A 85 -3.47 10.79 19.73
N GLN A 86 -3.89 11.33 20.87
CA GLN A 86 -3.28 11.04 22.16
C GLN A 86 -3.99 9.88 22.85
N ALA A 87 -3.32 9.29 23.85
CA ALA A 87 -3.94 8.28 24.69
C ALA A 87 -5.18 8.86 25.40
N GLY A 88 -6.32 8.18 25.30
CA GLY A 88 -7.62 8.61 25.82
C GLY A 88 -8.51 9.30 24.79
N ASP A 89 -8.00 9.65 23.60
CA ASP A 89 -8.82 10.28 22.57
C ASP A 89 -9.85 9.31 21.99
N LEU A 90 -11.03 9.84 21.67
CA LEU A 90 -12.10 9.10 21.01
C LEU A 90 -11.95 9.18 19.49
N VAL A 91 -11.98 8.03 18.84
CA VAL A 91 -11.82 7.87 17.39
C VAL A 91 -12.89 6.96 16.81
N LEU A 92 -13.21 7.16 15.54
CA LEU A 92 -13.99 6.25 14.73
C LEU A 92 -13.06 5.46 13.83
N MET A 93 -13.28 4.16 13.73
CA MET A 93 -12.55 3.30 12.81
C MET A 93 -13.36 3.07 11.53
N ARG A 94 -12.77 3.41 10.39
CA ARG A 94 -13.35 3.20 9.08
C ARG A 94 -13.36 1.72 8.73
N ASN A 95 -14.50 1.22 8.25
CA ASN A 95 -14.65 -0.18 7.86
C ASN A 95 -14.22 -0.37 6.39
N THR A 96 -12.93 -0.61 6.19
CA THR A 96 -12.33 -0.80 4.86
C THR A 96 -12.98 -1.92 4.06
N ARG A 97 -13.42 -3.00 4.72
CA ARG A 97 -14.11 -4.13 4.06
C ARG A 97 -15.45 -3.71 3.46
N ILE A 98 -16.15 -2.74 4.04
CA ILE A 98 -17.45 -2.28 3.52
C ILE A 98 -17.24 -1.34 2.33
N GLU A 99 -16.19 -0.52 2.33
CA GLU A 99 -15.93 0.45 1.27
C GLU A 99 -15.75 -0.15 -0.12
N VAL A 100 -15.16 -1.34 -0.18
CA VAL A 100 -14.90 -2.07 -1.41
C VAL A 100 -16.14 -2.83 -1.91
N THR A 101 -17.21 -2.92 -1.11
CA THR A 101 -18.44 -3.63 -1.50
C THR A 101 -19.39 -2.77 -2.33
N HIS A 102 -20.07 -3.40 -3.29
CA HIS A 102 -21.02 -2.70 -4.17
C HIS A 102 -22.24 -2.13 -3.42
N ASN A 103 -22.65 -2.73 -2.30
CA ASN A 103 -23.77 -2.27 -1.47
C ASN A 103 -23.35 -1.35 -0.31
N LYS A 104 -22.17 -0.71 -0.38
CA LYS A 104 -21.64 0.16 0.68
C LYS A 104 -22.58 1.27 1.13
N LYS A 105 -23.41 1.81 0.22
CA LYS A 105 -24.34 2.91 0.51
C LYS A 105 -25.34 2.60 1.62
N MET A 106 -25.65 1.32 1.85
CA MET A 106 -26.64 0.89 2.85
C MET A 106 -26.02 0.30 4.11
N LYS A 107 -24.69 0.31 4.24
CA LYS A 107 -23.97 -0.29 5.36
C LYS A 107 -23.29 0.78 6.23
N PRO A 108 -23.14 0.55 7.54
CA PRO A 108 -22.40 1.46 8.40
C PRO A 108 -20.93 1.52 7.98
N CYS A 109 -20.42 2.70 7.64
CA CYS A 109 -19.05 2.89 7.15
C CYS A 109 -18.01 3.02 8.28
N TYR A 110 -18.46 3.30 9.50
CA TYR A 110 -17.61 3.51 10.67
C TYR A 110 -18.04 2.59 11.79
N LEU A 111 -17.04 2.03 12.46
CA LEU A 111 -17.18 1.33 13.73
C LEU A 111 -17.09 2.38 14.85
N GLY A 112 -17.74 2.07 15.97
CA GLY A 112 -18.15 3.02 17.00
C GLY A 112 -17.05 3.89 17.60
N PRO A 113 -17.38 4.71 18.62
CA PRO A 113 -16.37 5.46 19.33
C PRO A 113 -15.44 4.48 20.06
N LEU A 114 -14.18 4.45 19.63
CA LEU A 114 -13.09 3.70 20.21
C LEU A 114 -12.16 4.65 20.96
N VAL A 115 -11.45 4.14 21.95
CA VAL A 115 -10.45 4.91 22.69
C VAL A 115 -9.06 4.52 22.22
N VAL A 116 -8.22 5.52 21.99
CA VAL A 116 -6.80 5.32 21.70
C VAL A 116 -6.05 5.00 23.00
N ILE A 117 -5.31 3.90 23.03
CA ILE A 117 -4.46 3.56 24.18
C ILE A 117 -3.05 4.12 23.98
N SER A 118 -2.48 3.84 22.82
CA SER A 118 -1.13 4.27 22.43
C SER A 118 -0.90 3.96 20.94
N HIS A 119 0.21 4.41 20.38
CA HIS A 119 0.66 4.00 19.05
C HIS A 119 1.93 3.16 19.12
N ASN A 120 2.18 2.43 18.05
CA ASN A 120 3.36 1.60 17.83
C ASN A 120 4.52 2.42 17.25
N LEU A 121 5.71 1.82 17.23
CA LEU A 121 6.87 2.40 16.53
C LEU A 121 6.60 2.65 15.04
N GLY A 122 5.76 1.84 14.40
CA GLY A 122 5.34 2.01 13.01
C GLY A 122 4.20 3.03 12.79
N GLY A 123 3.76 3.76 13.82
CA GLY A 123 2.72 4.78 13.70
C GLY A 123 1.26 4.29 13.68
N ALA A 124 1.03 2.98 13.76
CA ALA A 124 -0.31 2.42 13.94
C ALA A 124 -0.81 2.56 15.38
N TYR A 125 -2.12 2.71 15.57
CA TYR A 125 -2.75 2.94 16.88
C TYR A 125 -3.34 1.66 17.46
N ILE A 126 -3.11 1.46 18.75
CA ILE A 126 -3.76 0.42 19.56
C ILE A 126 -5.03 1.02 20.14
N LEU A 127 -6.16 0.39 19.86
CA LEU A 127 -7.48 0.86 20.23
C LEU A 127 -8.14 -0.08 21.22
N CYS A 128 -9.06 0.44 22.02
CA CYS A 128 -10.04 -0.35 22.74
C CYS A 128 -11.46 0.16 22.52
N GLU A 129 -12.41 -0.73 22.72
CA GLU A 129 -13.81 -0.37 22.90
C GLU A 129 -14.02 0.34 24.24
N LEU A 130 -15.19 0.95 24.41
CA LEU A 130 -15.54 1.72 25.62
C LEU A 130 -15.67 0.86 26.88
N ASP A 131 -15.82 -0.45 26.72
CA ASP A 131 -15.83 -1.44 27.81
C ASP A 131 -14.41 -1.79 28.32
N GLY A 132 -13.36 -1.28 27.65
CA GLY A 132 -11.96 -1.58 27.95
C GLY A 132 -11.39 -2.79 27.19
N SER A 133 -12.17 -3.40 26.29
CA SER A 133 -11.71 -4.51 25.43
C SER A 133 -10.76 -4.00 24.35
N VAL A 134 -9.52 -4.49 24.37
CA VAL A 134 -8.46 -4.03 23.45
C VAL A 134 -8.48 -4.82 22.15
N PHE A 135 -8.29 -4.14 21.02
CA PHE A 135 -8.16 -4.79 19.73
C PHE A 135 -6.90 -5.65 19.66
N HIS A 136 -7.02 -6.83 19.06
CA HIS A 136 -5.91 -7.78 18.96
C HIS A 136 -4.74 -7.25 18.11
N HIS A 137 -5.02 -6.37 17.14
CA HIS A 137 -4.02 -5.82 16.23
C HIS A 137 -4.04 -4.29 16.24
N PRO A 138 -2.89 -3.64 16.05
CA PRO A 138 -2.82 -2.20 15.83
C PRO A 138 -3.51 -1.81 14.52
N ILE A 139 -4.13 -0.64 14.49
CA ILE A 139 -4.90 -0.12 13.36
C ILE A 139 -4.13 1.02 12.70
N ALA A 140 -4.05 1.00 11.37
CA ALA A 140 -3.37 2.04 10.60
C ALA A 140 -4.04 3.42 10.75
N THR A 141 -3.24 4.48 10.77
CA THR A 141 -3.69 5.86 10.97
C THR A 141 -4.73 6.32 9.97
N PHE A 142 -4.62 5.94 8.69
CA PHE A 142 -5.56 6.34 7.64
C PHE A 142 -6.97 5.72 7.81
N CYS A 143 -7.11 4.69 8.65
CA CYS A 143 -8.40 4.11 9.00
C CYS A 143 -9.11 4.90 10.11
N LEU A 144 -8.46 5.86 10.76
CA LEU A 144 -8.98 6.53 11.96
C LEU A 144 -9.40 7.96 11.68
N VAL A 145 -10.55 8.33 12.26
CA VAL A 145 -11.15 9.66 12.15
C VAL A 145 -11.49 10.15 13.56
N PRO A 146 -11.26 11.43 13.91
CA PRO A 146 -11.63 11.95 15.23
C PRO A 146 -13.13 11.80 15.50
N TYR A 147 -13.47 11.34 16.71
CA TYR A 147 -14.84 11.34 17.20
C TYR A 147 -15.10 12.59 18.05
N PHE A 148 -15.94 13.48 17.55
CA PHE A 148 -16.32 14.70 18.28
C PHE A 148 -17.46 14.40 19.25
N ALA A 149 -17.10 14.00 20.47
CA ALA A 149 -18.06 13.83 21.55
C ALA A 149 -18.67 15.17 21.99
N ARG A 150 -19.95 15.17 22.35
CA ARG A 150 -20.65 16.36 22.88
C ARG A 150 -20.23 16.70 24.31
N GLU A 151 -19.79 15.69 25.06
CA GLU A 151 -19.37 15.78 26.45
C GLU A 151 -18.04 15.02 26.62
N TYR A 152 -17.21 15.49 27.56
CA TYR A 152 -15.91 14.89 27.83
C TYR A 152 -16.07 13.60 28.63
N ILE A 153 -15.52 12.49 28.11
CA ILE A 153 -15.47 11.21 28.81
C ILE A 153 -14.05 11.03 29.34
N ALA A 154 -13.90 11.02 30.66
CA ALA A 154 -12.63 10.69 31.28
C ALA A 154 -12.41 9.17 31.18
N VAL A 155 -11.48 8.73 30.33
CA VAL A 155 -11.12 7.31 30.24
C VAL A 155 -10.05 7.01 31.30
N PRO A 156 -10.35 6.14 32.29
CA PRO A 156 -9.38 5.80 33.33
C PRO A 156 -8.26 4.93 32.75
N SER A 157 -7.00 5.30 33.01
CA SER A 157 -5.81 4.60 32.47
C SER A 157 -5.64 3.15 32.94
N ASN A 158 -6.41 2.72 33.94
CA ASN A 158 -6.39 1.37 34.52
C ASN A 158 -7.57 0.49 34.07
N ALA A 159 -8.42 0.98 33.16
CA ALA A 159 -9.63 0.27 32.72
C ALA A 159 -9.39 -0.74 31.58
N PHE A 160 -8.16 -0.82 31.05
CA PHE A 160 -7.87 -1.70 29.92
C PHE A 160 -7.75 -3.15 30.35
N ASN A 161 -8.56 -4.03 29.75
CA ASN A 161 -8.53 -5.46 30.00
C ASN A 161 -7.45 -6.15 29.14
N ILE A 162 -6.18 -5.73 29.30
CA ILE A 162 -5.05 -6.31 28.58
C ILE A 162 -3.87 -6.57 29.50
N ASP A 163 -3.22 -7.72 29.31
CA ASP A 163 -1.94 -8.01 29.96
C ASP A 163 -0.87 -7.02 29.47
N ILE A 164 -0.07 -6.52 30.40
CA ILE A 164 1.01 -5.54 30.16
C ILE A 164 2.03 -6.11 29.16
N SER A 165 2.24 -7.44 29.19
CA SER A 165 3.12 -8.15 28.25
C SER A 165 2.66 -8.00 26.80
N ARG A 166 1.37 -8.21 26.55
CA ARG A 166 0.76 -8.12 25.22
C ARG A 166 0.72 -6.68 24.72
N LEU A 167 0.44 -5.71 25.60
CA LEU A 167 0.50 -4.29 25.24
C LEU A 167 1.91 -3.89 24.81
N ARG A 168 2.96 -4.39 25.48
CA ARG A 168 4.35 -4.14 25.11
C ARG A 168 4.67 -4.71 23.73
N GLU A 169 4.25 -5.95 23.45
CA GLU A 169 4.43 -6.59 22.15
C GLU A 169 3.78 -5.78 21.03
N LEU A 170 2.53 -5.36 21.23
CA LEU A 170 1.84 -4.52 20.27
C LEU A 170 2.63 -3.25 19.98
N LYS A 171 3.10 -2.52 21.00
CA LYS A 171 3.91 -1.31 20.82
C LYS A 171 5.19 -1.53 20.01
N GLN A 172 5.82 -2.69 20.15
CA GLN A 172 7.07 -3.05 19.47
C GLN A 172 6.85 -3.62 18.06
N THR A 173 5.61 -3.90 17.68
CA THR A 173 5.30 -4.42 16.35
C THR A 173 5.46 -3.32 15.30
N ASN A 174 6.44 -3.48 14.41
CA ASN A 174 6.47 -2.76 13.15
C ASN A 174 5.50 -3.46 12.19
N LEU A 175 4.42 -2.79 11.82
CA LEU A 175 3.57 -3.24 10.72
C LEU A 175 4.40 -3.16 9.42
N ILE A 176 5.12 -4.23 9.13
CA ILE A 176 5.54 -4.53 7.76
C ILE A 176 4.25 -5.01 7.10
N ASP A 177 3.78 -4.24 6.14
CA ASP A 177 2.54 -4.47 5.39
C ASP A 177 2.70 -5.75 4.54
N ASN A 178 2.58 -6.91 5.19
CA ASN A 178 2.47 -8.18 4.51
C ASN A 178 1.06 -8.25 3.95
N ASN A 179 0.85 -7.61 2.80
CA ASN A 179 -0.30 -7.84 1.93
C ASN A 179 -0.19 -9.25 1.32
N ASP A 180 -0.27 -10.27 2.18
CA ASP A 180 -0.42 -11.65 1.79
C ASP A 180 -1.92 -11.97 1.88
N THR A 181 -2.69 -11.46 0.92
CA THR A 181 -4.05 -11.96 0.68
C THR A 181 -3.93 -13.29 -0.05
N GLY A 182 -3.51 -14.31 0.70
CA GLY A 182 -3.49 -15.70 0.30
C GLY A 182 -4.89 -16.29 0.28
N ASN A 183 -5.32 -16.63 -0.93
CA ASN A 183 -6.14 -17.81 -1.27
C ASN A 183 -7.60 -17.84 -0.76
N ALA A 184 -8.50 -17.40 -1.64
CA ALA A 184 -9.89 -17.86 -1.60
C ALA A 184 -9.93 -19.35 -1.98
N THR A 185 -9.92 -20.22 -0.98
CA THR A 185 -10.29 -21.63 -1.18
C THR A 185 -11.76 -21.69 -1.58
N SER A 186 -12.02 -21.91 -2.87
CA SER A 186 -13.28 -22.41 -3.37
C SER A 186 -13.47 -23.85 -2.87
N GLY A 187 -14.27 -24.01 -1.82
CA GLY A 187 -14.85 -25.30 -1.46
C GLY A 187 -16.15 -25.48 -2.24
N GLU A 188 -16.09 -26.23 -3.34
CA GLU A 188 -17.25 -26.97 -3.84
C GLU A 188 -17.57 -28.07 -2.83
N GLU A 189 -18.76 -28.07 -2.26
CA GLU A 189 -19.38 -29.28 -1.71
C GLU A 189 -20.87 -29.29 -2.08
N ASN A 190 -21.17 -30.24 -2.98
CA ASN A 190 -22.41 -31.01 -3.19
C ASN A 190 -23.78 -30.32 -3.18
#